data_AF-A0AAP0GGQ2-F1
#
_entry.id   AF-A0AAP0GGQ2-F1
#
_cell.length_a   1.000
_cell.length_b   1.000
_cell.length_c   1.000
_cell.angle_alpha   90.00
_cell.angle_beta   90.00
_cell.angle_gamma   90.00
#
_symmetry.space_group_name_H-M   'P 1'
#
loop_
_entity.id
_entity.type
_entity.pdbx_description
1 polymer ?
#
loop_
_entity_poly.entity_id
_entity_poly.type
_entity_poly.pdbx_seq_one_letter_code
_entity_poly.pdbx_strand_id
1 'polypeptide(L)'
;MMEEFPEFVEEVEAKGLRYTFTALSNDNTTSMRGRGWQDAFATQDQQEAERRARALGMDVEWLENGGIKTILGPRPLTRVFEGRKGRRMWFNTLVGMYGKELSSAMMADGTEIPTNIVKRCEEIIEDESIQFKWEKGDVLFLDNYATLHGRRPSLPPRRVLVATCK
;
A
#
# COMPACT_ATOMS: atom_id res chain seq x y z
N MET A 1 -12.37 8.26 -11.32
CA MET A 1 -11.35 7.46 -12.04
C MET A 1 -11.87 6.77 -13.29
N MET A 2 -12.81 5.82 -13.22
CA MET A 2 -13.31 5.16 -14.44
C MET A 2 -14.03 6.11 -15.40
N GLU A 3 -14.70 7.13 -14.88
CA GLU A 3 -15.37 8.16 -15.68
C GLU A 3 -14.38 9.18 -16.25
N GLU A 4 -13.37 9.57 -15.46
CA GLU A 4 -12.40 10.62 -15.84
C GLU A 4 -11.21 10.10 -16.67
N PHE A 5 -10.79 8.86 -16.44
CA PHE A 5 -9.61 8.25 -17.09
C PHE A 5 -9.88 6.77 -17.46
N PRO A 6 -10.88 6.49 -18.32
CA PRO A 6 -11.25 5.12 -18.68
C PRO A 6 -10.09 4.34 -19.32
N GLU A 7 -9.37 4.95 -20.25
CA GLU A 7 -8.24 4.33 -20.97
C GLU A 7 -7.11 3.92 -20.02
N PHE A 8 -6.76 4.80 -19.07
CA PHE A 8 -5.75 4.49 -18.05
C PHE A 8 -6.19 3.32 -17.16
N VAL A 9 -7.46 3.32 -16.74
CA VAL A 9 -7.99 2.22 -15.93
C VAL A 9 -7.92 0.90 -16.70
N GLU A 10 -8.33 0.88 -17.97
CA GLU A 10 -8.23 -0.31 -18.82
C GLU A 10 -6.78 -0.78 -18.99
N GLU A 11 -5.85 0.14 -19.23
CA GLU A 11 -4.44 -0.16 -19.37
C GLU A 11 -3.87 -0.79 -18.08
N VAL A 12 -4.16 -0.21 -16.91
CA VAL A 12 -3.66 -0.72 -15.64
C VAL A 12 -4.31 -2.04 -15.28
N GLU A 13 -5.59 -2.27 -15.61
CA GLU A 13 -6.23 -3.57 -15.38
C GLU A 13 -5.67 -4.66 -16.31
N ALA A 14 -5.26 -4.29 -17.53
CA ALA A 14 -4.64 -5.22 -18.48
C ALA A 14 -3.18 -5.57 -18.10
N LYS A 15 -2.39 -4.56 -17.70
CA LYS A 15 -0.95 -4.72 -17.41
C LYS A 15 -0.68 -5.08 -15.94
N GLY A 16 -1.49 -4.55 -15.03
CA GLY A 16 -1.31 -4.62 -13.59
C GLY A 16 -0.33 -3.58 -13.03
N LEU A 17 -0.35 -3.46 -11.71
CA LEU A 17 0.59 -2.69 -10.90
C LEU A 17 1.67 -3.61 -10.31
N ARG A 18 2.87 -3.07 -10.16
CA ARG A 18 3.96 -3.66 -9.38
C ARG A 18 4.26 -2.77 -8.19
N TYR A 19 4.47 -3.39 -7.05
CA TYR A 19 4.89 -2.75 -5.81
C TYR A 19 6.27 -3.24 -5.41
N THR A 20 7.12 -2.33 -4.94
CA THR A 20 8.42 -2.69 -4.37
C THR A 20 8.51 -2.22 -2.93
N PHE A 21 9.03 -3.06 -2.05
CA PHE A 21 9.27 -2.72 -0.64
C PHE A 21 10.73 -2.98 -0.30
N THR A 22 11.45 -1.93 0.08
CA THR A 22 12.85 -1.99 0.49
C THR A 22 12.92 -1.92 2.01
N ALA A 23 13.41 -2.97 2.64
CA ALA A 23 13.78 -2.98 4.06
C ALA A 23 15.31 -2.83 4.19
N LEU A 24 15.73 -2.02 5.16
CA LEU A 24 17.14 -1.66 5.34
C LEU A 24 17.94 -2.84 5.91
N SER A 25 19.27 -2.76 5.83
CA SER A 25 20.15 -3.74 6.48
C SER A 25 20.07 -3.71 8.00
N ASN A 26 19.82 -2.52 8.56
CA ASN A 26 19.73 -2.24 9.99
C ASN A 26 18.53 -1.32 10.26
N ASP A 27 18.00 -1.32 11.48
CA ASP A 27 16.93 -0.41 11.88
C ASP A 27 17.36 1.06 11.85
N ASN A 28 16.57 1.87 11.17
CA ASN A 28 16.53 3.31 11.32
C ASN A 28 15.25 3.70 12.08
N THR A 29 15.39 3.93 13.38
CA THR A 29 14.28 4.23 14.31
C THR A 29 13.60 5.58 14.07
N THR A 30 14.13 6.42 13.17
CA THR A 30 13.53 7.73 12.85
C THR A 30 12.32 7.64 11.92
N SER A 31 12.05 6.48 11.29
CA SER A 31 10.93 6.28 10.38
C SER A 31 10.24 4.93 10.63
N MET A 32 8.90 4.90 10.64
CA MET A 32 8.14 3.63 10.66
C MET A 32 8.45 2.72 9.46
N ARG A 33 8.96 3.29 8.37
CA ARG A 33 9.41 2.56 7.17
C ARG A 33 10.92 2.26 7.17
N GLY A 34 11.64 2.69 8.20
CA GLY A 34 13.08 2.48 8.34
C GLY A 34 13.46 1.18 9.04
N ARG A 35 12.51 0.25 9.26
CA ARG A 35 12.82 -1.04 9.89
C ARG A 35 13.76 -1.87 9.01
N GLY A 36 14.69 -2.55 9.67
CA GLY A 36 15.56 -3.53 9.06
C GLY A 36 14.77 -4.73 8.57
N TRP A 37 15.35 -5.48 7.64
CA TRP A 37 14.69 -6.67 7.11
C TRP A 37 14.44 -7.74 8.17
N GLN A 38 15.28 -7.81 9.20
CA GLN A 38 15.15 -8.77 10.28
C GLN A 38 13.85 -8.57 11.05
N ASP A 39 13.50 -7.31 11.32
CA ASP A 39 12.24 -6.92 11.92
C ASP A 39 11.06 -7.11 10.96
N ALA A 40 11.24 -6.72 9.70
CA ALA A 40 10.20 -6.83 8.67
C ALA A 40 9.77 -8.30 8.44
N PHE A 41 10.73 -9.22 8.46
CA PHE A 41 10.51 -10.65 8.26
C PHE A 41 10.50 -11.46 9.54
N ALA A 42 10.72 -10.85 10.71
CA ALA A 42 10.83 -11.51 12.03
C ALA A 42 11.80 -12.70 12.06
N THR A 43 13.00 -12.53 11.49
CA THR A 43 14.04 -13.56 11.40
C THR A 43 15.44 -12.94 11.28
N GLN A 44 16.47 -13.70 11.63
CA GLN A 44 17.88 -13.32 11.43
C GLN A 44 18.52 -14.07 10.24
N ASP A 45 17.78 -14.97 9.60
CA ASP A 45 18.23 -15.80 8.48
C ASP A 45 17.67 -15.27 7.16
N GLN A 46 18.56 -14.97 6.21
CA GLN A 46 18.22 -14.50 4.86
C GLN A 46 17.37 -15.51 4.09
N GLN A 47 17.67 -16.81 4.20
CA GLN A 47 16.92 -17.84 3.49
C GLN A 47 15.49 -17.95 4.01
N GLU A 48 15.31 -17.81 5.33
CA GLU A 48 13.99 -17.77 5.96
C GLU A 48 13.21 -16.50 5.58
N ALA A 49 13.88 -15.34 5.49
CA ALA A 49 13.25 -14.10 5.02
C ALA A 49 12.75 -14.25 3.57
N GLU A 50 13.58 -14.82 2.69
CA GLU A 50 13.18 -15.12 1.31
C GLU A 50 12.00 -16.09 1.25
N ARG A 51 12.03 -17.16 2.05
CA ARG A 51 10.93 -18.13 2.11
C ARG A 51 9.62 -17.45 2.52
N ARG A 52 9.65 -16.57 3.52
CA ARG A 52 8.48 -15.79 3.97
C ARG A 52 7.99 -14.82 2.90
N ALA A 53 8.89 -14.12 2.22
CA ALA A 53 8.54 -13.23 1.11
C ALA A 53 7.89 -13.99 -0.06
N ARG A 54 8.48 -15.11 -0.49
CA ARG A 54 7.92 -15.97 -1.55
C ARG A 54 6.57 -16.57 -1.16
N ALA A 55 6.37 -16.93 0.11
CA ALA A 55 5.07 -17.38 0.62
C ALA A 55 3.97 -16.31 0.54
N LEU A 56 4.34 -15.03 0.52
CA LEU A 56 3.45 -13.89 0.27
C LEU A 56 3.30 -13.55 -1.22
N GLY A 57 3.91 -14.34 -2.10
CA GLY A 57 3.91 -14.13 -3.55
C GLY A 57 4.77 -12.94 -3.98
N MET A 58 5.88 -12.70 -3.28
CA MET A 58 6.84 -11.65 -3.61
C MET A 58 8.14 -12.25 -4.14
N ASP A 59 8.68 -11.64 -5.19
CA ASP A 59 10.07 -11.85 -5.60
C ASP A 59 11.02 -11.10 -4.65
N VAL A 60 12.28 -11.53 -4.62
CA VAL A 60 13.29 -11.01 -3.68
C VAL A 60 14.57 -10.65 -4.42
N GLU A 61 15.12 -9.50 -4.07
CA GLU A 61 16.41 -8.98 -4.51
C GLU A 61 17.20 -8.49 -3.28
N TRP A 62 18.37 -9.08 -3.03
CA TRP A 62 19.30 -8.57 -2.01
C TRP A 62 20.12 -7.42 -2.58
N LEU A 63 20.19 -6.32 -1.85
CA LEU A 63 20.90 -5.12 -2.26
C LEU A 63 22.35 -5.16 -1.77
N GLU A 64 23.26 -4.51 -2.50
CA GLU A 64 24.70 -4.46 -2.16
C GLU A 64 24.96 -3.87 -0.76
N ASN A 65 24.08 -3.00 -0.28
CA ASN A 65 24.16 -2.40 1.06
C ASN A 65 23.63 -3.31 2.19
N GLY A 66 23.30 -4.57 1.88
CA GLY A 66 22.78 -5.56 2.82
C GLY A 66 21.28 -5.44 3.11
N GLY A 67 20.56 -4.53 2.45
CA GLY A 67 19.10 -4.45 2.49
C GLY A 67 18.44 -5.50 1.61
N ILE A 68 17.12 -5.62 1.72
CA ILE A 68 16.29 -6.50 0.88
C ILE A 68 15.24 -5.67 0.18
N LYS A 69 15.03 -5.93 -1.10
CA LYS A 69 13.92 -5.42 -1.88
C LYS A 69 13.01 -6.58 -2.26
N THR A 70 11.74 -6.45 -1.90
CA THR A 70 10.69 -7.39 -2.31
C THR A 70 9.80 -6.78 -3.36
N ILE A 71 9.34 -7.59 -4.30
CA ILE A 71 8.57 -7.15 -5.47
C ILE A 71 7.26 -7.92 -5.51
N LEU A 72 6.14 -7.21 -5.51
CA LEU A 72 4.79 -7.78 -5.56
C LEU A 72 4.08 -7.32 -6.83
N GLY A 73 3.68 -8.25 -7.70
CA GLY A 73 2.93 -7.93 -8.91
C GLY A 73 2.99 -9.04 -9.96
N PRO A 74 2.23 -8.91 -11.06
CA PRO A 74 1.25 -7.86 -11.32
C PRO A 74 0.03 -7.97 -10.39
N ARG A 75 -0.54 -6.83 -9.96
CA ARG A 75 -1.78 -6.73 -9.18
C ARG A 75 -2.79 -5.85 -9.92
N PRO A 76 -4.09 -6.19 -9.89
CA PRO A 76 -5.10 -5.37 -10.56
C PRO A 76 -5.25 -4.02 -9.86
N LEU A 77 -5.79 -3.03 -10.59
CA LEU A 77 -6.07 -1.71 -10.02
C LEU A 77 -7.28 -1.79 -9.08
N THR A 78 -8.31 -2.53 -9.49
CA THR A 78 -9.53 -2.70 -8.71
C THR A 78 -9.77 -4.18 -8.36
N ARG A 79 -10.60 -4.41 -7.35
CA ARG A 79 -11.03 -5.76 -6.97
C ARG A 79 -12.53 -5.84 -6.83
N VAL A 80 -13.10 -6.97 -7.25
CA VAL A 80 -14.48 -7.34 -6.95
C VAL A 80 -14.45 -8.40 -5.86
N PHE A 81 -15.15 -8.13 -4.76
CA PHE A 81 -15.27 -9.09 -3.66
C PHE A 81 -16.63 -9.80 -3.73
N GLU A 82 -16.65 -11.06 -3.28
CA GLU A 82 -17.88 -11.83 -3.15
C GLU A 82 -18.90 -11.10 -2.26
N GLY A 83 -20.19 -11.22 -2.59
CA GLY A 83 -21.27 -10.52 -1.88
C GLY A 83 -21.36 -9.02 -2.18
N ARG A 84 -20.50 -8.44 -3.03
CA ARG A 84 -20.52 -7.01 -3.38
C ARG A 84 -21.22 -6.66 -4.69
N LYS A 85 -22.10 -7.53 -5.18
CA LYS A 85 -22.91 -7.31 -6.39
C LYS A 85 -22.08 -6.87 -7.60
N GLY A 86 -20.86 -7.39 -7.74
CA GLY A 86 -19.96 -7.05 -8.86
C GLY A 86 -19.28 -5.68 -8.77
N ARG A 87 -19.45 -4.93 -7.67
CA ARG A 87 -18.84 -3.60 -7.53
C ARG A 87 -17.31 -3.69 -7.49
N ARG A 88 -16.65 -2.91 -8.35
CA ARG A 88 -15.19 -2.73 -8.33
C ARG A 88 -14.80 -1.77 -7.20
N MET A 89 -13.91 -2.23 -6.33
CA MET A 89 -13.36 -1.48 -5.21
C MET A 89 -11.94 -1.02 -5.52
N TRP A 90 -11.60 0.22 -5.15
CA TRP A 90 -10.25 0.76 -5.25
C TRP A 90 -9.33 0.16 -4.17
N PHE A 91 -8.98 -1.11 -4.35
CA PHE A 91 -8.23 -1.90 -3.37
C PHE A 91 -6.76 -2.00 -3.77
N ASN A 92 -6.06 -0.87 -3.68
CA ASN A 92 -4.65 -0.75 -4.04
C ASN A 92 -3.98 0.36 -3.22
N THR A 93 -2.65 0.44 -3.29
CA THR A 93 -1.84 1.44 -2.57
C THR A 93 -1.13 2.42 -3.51
N LEU A 94 -1.62 2.59 -4.75
CA LEU A 94 -0.98 3.40 -5.79
C LEU A 94 -0.62 4.81 -5.27
N VAL A 95 -1.62 5.55 -4.80
CA VAL A 95 -1.44 6.92 -4.30
C VAL A 95 -0.47 6.99 -3.12
N GLY A 96 -0.57 6.07 -2.16
CA GLY A 96 0.27 6.07 -0.95
C GLY A 96 1.74 5.71 -1.19
N MET A 97 2.04 5.08 -2.33
CA MET A 97 3.36 4.54 -2.68
C MET A 97 3.97 5.19 -3.92
N TYR A 98 3.23 5.97 -4.69
CA TYR A 98 3.76 6.63 -5.88
C TYR A 98 4.95 7.54 -5.54
N GLY A 99 6.05 7.38 -6.28
CA GLY A 99 7.26 8.18 -6.13
C GLY A 99 7.98 8.04 -4.78
N LYS A 100 7.69 7.02 -3.97
CA LYS A 100 8.37 6.81 -2.68
C LYS A 100 9.58 5.87 -2.84
N GLU A 101 10.70 6.23 -2.24
CA GLU A 101 11.96 5.48 -2.37
C GLU A 101 11.92 4.07 -1.74
N LEU A 102 11.44 3.94 -0.51
CA LEU A 102 11.42 2.67 0.22
C LEU A 102 10.24 1.76 -0.13
N SER A 103 9.18 2.31 -0.75
CA SER A 103 7.91 1.61 -0.94
C SER A 103 7.19 2.18 -2.16
N SER A 104 7.51 1.70 -3.35
CA SER A 104 7.09 2.31 -4.61
C SER A 104 5.97 1.53 -5.31
N ALA A 105 5.12 2.24 -6.04
CA ALA A 105 4.12 1.69 -6.96
C ALA A 105 4.39 2.15 -8.40
N MET A 106 4.37 1.21 -9.35
CA MET A 106 4.63 1.43 -10.78
C MET A 106 3.74 0.52 -11.63
N MET A 107 3.65 0.76 -12.95
CA MET A 107 3.07 -0.22 -13.86
C MET A 107 3.90 -1.50 -13.82
N ALA A 108 3.27 -2.66 -13.94
CA ALA A 108 3.99 -3.93 -13.83
C ALA A 108 5.00 -4.16 -14.97
N ASP A 109 4.80 -3.53 -16.12
CA ASP A 109 5.72 -3.54 -17.26
C ASP A 109 6.89 -2.54 -17.11
N GLY A 110 6.88 -1.73 -16.05
CA GLY A 110 7.88 -0.68 -15.79
C GLY A 110 7.55 0.67 -16.44
N THR A 111 6.44 0.79 -17.17
CA THR A 111 5.98 2.08 -17.69
C THR A 111 5.66 3.05 -16.54
N GLU A 112 5.98 4.32 -16.71
CA GLU A 112 5.65 5.33 -15.70
C GLU A 112 4.14 5.57 -15.62
N ILE A 113 3.65 5.74 -14.39
CA ILE A 113 2.27 6.15 -14.14
C ILE A 113 2.21 7.68 -14.27
N PRO A 114 1.34 8.23 -15.14
CA PRO A 114 1.26 9.68 -15.34
C PRO A 114 0.94 10.44 -14.06
N THR A 115 1.78 11.42 -13.71
CA THR A 115 1.68 12.18 -12.46
C THR A 115 0.35 12.91 -12.30
N ASN A 116 -0.21 13.43 -13.39
CA ASN A 116 -1.51 14.10 -13.38
C ASN A 116 -2.65 13.18 -12.95
N ILE A 117 -2.59 11.90 -13.32
CA ILE A 117 -3.59 10.90 -12.94
C ILE A 117 -3.47 10.57 -11.45
N VAL A 118 -2.25 10.37 -10.95
CA VAL A 118 -2.03 10.11 -9.51
C VAL A 118 -2.50 11.30 -8.67
N LYS A 119 -2.18 12.53 -9.08
CA LYS A 119 -2.66 13.74 -8.42
C LYS A 119 -4.19 13.81 -8.40
N ARG A 120 -4.85 13.47 -9.51
CA ARG A 120 -6.31 13.47 -9.55
C ARG A 120 -6.93 12.37 -8.67
N CYS A 121 -6.28 11.21 -8.55
CA CYS A 121 -6.67 10.20 -7.55
C CYS A 121 -6.57 10.73 -6.12
N GLU A 122 -5.49 11.47 -5.79
CA GLU A 122 -5.32 12.10 -4.48
C GLU A 122 -6.45 13.09 -4.17
N GLU A 123 -6.79 13.94 -5.14
CA GLU A 123 -7.89 14.91 -5.02
C GLU A 123 -9.23 14.20 -4.78
N ILE A 124 -9.56 13.16 -5.56
CA ILE A 124 -10.79 12.38 -5.36
C ILE A 124 -10.83 11.73 -3.98
N ILE A 125 -9.70 11.15 -3.52
CA ILE A 125 -9.63 10.55 -2.18
C ILE A 125 -9.89 11.61 -1.11
N GLU A 126 -9.35 12.81 -1.26
CA GLU A 126 -9.55 13.91 -0.32
C GLU A 126 -11.01 14.42 -0.34
N ASP A 127 -11.57 14.66 -1.53
CA ASP A 127 -12.93 15.16 -1.74
C ASP A 127 -13.99 14.18 -1.18
N GLU A 128 -13.78 12.88 -1.36
CA GLU A 128 -14.69 11.82 -0.90
C GLU A 128 -14.40 11.39 0.56
N SER A 129 -13.37 11.95 1.20
CA SER A 129 -12.99 11.56 2.56
C SER A 129 -13.91 12.17 3.63
N ILE A 130 -14.29 11.36 4.61
CA ILE A 130 -14.98 11.84 5.81
C ILE A 130 -13.95 12.10 6.90
N GLN A 131 -13.81 13.36 7.32
CA GLN A 131 -12.95 13.75 8.43
C GLN A 131 -13.64 13.48 9.77
N PHE A 132 -13.58 12.23 10.22
CA PHE A 132 -14.15 11.82 11.51
C PHE A 132 -13.36 12.41 12.68
N LYS A 133 -14.03 13.28 13.46
CA LYS A 133 -13.46 13.89 14.66
C LYS A 133 -13.68 12.96 15.85
N TRP A 134 -12.59 12.33 16.29
CA TRP A 134 -12.60 11.40 17.43
C TRP A 134 -12.94 12.08 18.75
N GLU A 135 -13.81 11.42 19.51
CA GLU A 135 -14.06 11.64 20.93
C GLU A 135 -13.71 10.39 21.76
N LYS A 136 -13.45 10.60 23.05
CA LYS A 136 -13.09 9.49 23.95
C LYS A 136 -14.32 8.59 24.13
N GLY A 137 -14.16 7.32 23.79
CA GLY A 137 -15.23 6.32 23.89
C GLY A 137 -15.80 5.93 22.54
N ASP A 138 -15.50 6.67 21.47
CA ASP A 138 -15.90 6.30 20.12
C ASP A 138 -15.33 4.95 19.69
N VAL A 139 -16.16 4.20 18.98
CA VAL A 139 -15.78 2.98 18.30
C VAL A 139 -16.21 3.08 16.84
N LEU A 140 -15.24 3.12 15.93
CA LEU A 140 -15.48 3.17 14.50
C LEU A 140 -15.29 1.78 13.90
N PHE A 141 -16.32 1.27 13.24
CA PHE A 141 -16.25 0.05 12.45
C PHE A 141 -16.02 0.39 10.99
N LEU A 142 -14.97 -0.17 10.40
CA LEU A 142 -14.63 0.02 9.00
C LEU A 142 -14.70 -1.31 8.27
N ASP A 143 -15.39 -1.29 7.14
CA ASP A 143 -15.35 -2.38 6.17
C ASP A 143 -14.11 -2.22 5.29
N ASN A 144 -13.09 -3.03 5.56
CA ASN A 144 -11.78 -2.92 4.91
C ASN A 144 -11.82 -3.20 3.40
N TYR A 145 -12.87 -3.85 2.88
CA TYR A 145 -13.01 -4.07 1.44
C TYR A 145 -13.56 -2.86 0.69
N ALA A 146 -14.26 -1.96 1.39
CA ALA A 146 -14.94 -0.82 0.81
C ALA A 146 -14.32 0.53 1.22
N THR A 147 -13.42 0.55 2.22
CA THR A 147 -12.96 1.79 2.85
C THR A 147 -11.44 1.90 2.86
N LEU A 148 -10.93 2.98 2.28
CA LEU A 148 -9.56 3.45 2.54
C LEU A 148 -9.57 4.29 3.81
N HIS A 149 -8.50 4.22 4.61
CA HIS A 149 -8.36 5.04 5.79
C HIS A 149 -6.98 5.69 5.85
N GLY A 150 -6.95 6.90 6.40
CA GLY A 150 -5.75 7.71 6.55
C GLY A 150 -5.73 8.41 7.91
N ARG A 151 -4.72 9.25 8.12
CA ARG A 151 -4.56 9.99 9.37
C ARG A 151 -4.06 11.41 9.09
N ARG A 152 -4.78 12.40 9.62
CA ARG A 152 -4.29 13.79 9.65
C ARG A 152 -3.16 13.96 10.69
N PRO A 153 -2.24 14.91 10.48
CA PRO A 153 -1.32 15.35 11.53
C PRO A 153 -2.09 15.76 12.79
N SER A 154 -1.50 15.50 13.96
CA SER A 154 -2.11 15.81 15.26
C SER A 154 -1.02 16.02 16.32
N LEU A 155 -1.28 16.90 17.28
CA LEU A 155 -0.41 17.08 18.44
C LEU A 155 -0.72 16.02 19.52
N PRO A 156 0.29 15.56 20.29
CA PRO A 156 0.04 14.74 21.47
C PRO A 156 -0.68 15.54 22.59
N PRO A 157 -1.43 14.88 23.49
CA PRO A 157 -1.65 13.44 23.56
C PRO A 157 -2.73 12.96 22.57
N ARG A 158 -2.46 11.84 21.87
CA ARG A 158 -3.43 11.14 21.02
C ARG A 158 -3.21 9.63 21.11
N ARG A 159 -4.25 8.87 21.46
CA ARG A 159 -4.22 7.40 21.49
C ARG A 159 -5.48 6.83 20.85
N VAL A 160 -5.29 5.98 19.84
CA VAL A 160 -6.34 5.22 19.17
C VAL A 160 -5.91 3.75 19.19
N LEU A 161 -6.84 2.86 19.53
CA LEU A 161 -6.61 1.41 19.53
C LEU A 161 -7.26 0.79 18.29
N VAL A 162 -6.74 -0.35 17.85
CA VAL A 162 -7.22 -1.05 16.66
C VAL A 162 -7.39 -2.54 16.94
N ALA A 163 -8.42 -3.13 16.35
CA ALA A 163 -8.62 -4.57 16.25
C ALA A 163 -8.95 -4.90 14.78
N THR A 164 -8.47 -6.04 14.29
CA THR A 164 -8.73 -6.50 12.93
C THR A 164 -9.61 -7.75 12.96
N CYS A 165 -10.47 -7.90 11.96
CA CYS A 165 -11.25 -9.11 11.75
C CYS A 165 -10.58 -9.97 10.67
N LYS A 166 -10.84 -11.29 10.72
CA LYS A 166 -10.37 -12.25 9.73
C LYS A 166 -11.10 -12.10 8.40
#